data_AF-A0A8J4CDZ3-F1
#
_entry.id   AF-A0A8J4CDZ3-F1
#
_cell.length_a   1.000
_cell.length_b   1.000
_cell.length_c   1.000
_cell.angle_alpha   90.00
_cell.angle_beta   90.00
_cell.angle_gamma   90.00
#
_symmetry.space_group_name_H-M   'P 1'
#
loop_
_entity.id
_entity.type
_entity.pdbx_description
1 polymer ?
#
loop_
_entity_poly.entity_id
_entity_poly.type
_entity_poly.pdbx_seq_one_letter_code
_entity_poly.pdbx_strand_id
1 'polypeptide(L)'
;MVASGQIKELRCFYDTRRRIFYSVVELGKEVCGFPQTVHGGLTAALVDETAGGLAVALWRAGDLGFRPPAYTARLEVDYKRKIPNGQIILIATEVEQLADRKVRTGERRRAVAKGATGFDCAVCA
;
A
#
# COMPACT_ATOMS: atom_id res chain seq x y z
N MET A 1 -12.18 0.61 13.82
CA MET A 1 -11.03 1.16 14.58
C MET A 1 -10.24 -0.05 15.06
N VAL A 2 -9.05 -0.29 14.53
CA VAL A 2 -8.26 -1.49 14.86
C VAL A 2 -7.77 -1.33 16.30
N ALA A 3 -8.31 -2.13 17.22
CA ALA A 3 -8.03 -2.05 18.64
C ALA A 3 -6.77 -2.83 19.07
N SER A 4 -6.08 -3.48 18.13
CA SER A 4 -4.85 -4.22 18.38
C SER A 4 -3.63 -3.31 18.25
N GLY A 5 -2.57 -3.56 19.02
CA GLY A 5 -1.29 -2.85 18.95
C GLY A 5 -0.49 -3.15 17.66
N GLN A 6 -1.19 -3.55 16.59
CA GLN A 6 -0.67 -3.96 15.30
C GLN A 6 -0.56 -2.78 14.34
N ILE A 7 -1.67 -2.08 14.08
CA ILE A 7 -1.68 -0.87 13.25
C ILE A 7 -2.21 0.26 14.12
N LYS A 8 -1.35 1.24 14.42
CA LYS A 8 -1.73 2.39 15.24
C LYS A 8 -2.51 3.41 14.43
N GLU A 9 -2.12 3.61 13.17
CA GLU A 9 -2.76 4.54 12.27
C GLU A 9 -2.65 4.06 10.82
N LEU A 10 -3.72 4.27 10.05
CA LEU A 10 -3.78 4.05 8.61
C LEU A 10 -4.50 5.24 7.99
N ARG A 11 -3.80 6.00 7.14
CA ARG A 11 -4.39 7.10 6.36
C ARG A 11 -4.18 6.85 4.88
N CYS A 12 -5.24 7.05 4.10
CA CYS A 12 -5.21 6.84 2.67
C CYS A 12 -5.46 8.15 1.91
N PHE A 13 -4.71 8.36 0.83
CA PHE A 13 -4.79 9.55 -0.01
C PHE A 13 -4.81 9.15 -1.48
N TYR A 14 -5.66 9.78 -2.29
CA TYR A 14 -5.72 9.57 -3.73
C TYR A 14 -5.34 10.85 -4.47
N ASP A 15 -4.29 10.79 -5.28
CA ASP A 15 -3.90 11.86 -6.20
C ASP A 15 -4.64 11.68 -7.53
N THR A 16 -5.64 12.51 -7.77
CA THR A 16 -6.48 12.47 -8.97
C THR A 16 -5.73 12.83 -10.25
N ARG A 17 -4.64 13.61 -10.16
CA ARG A 17 -3.86 14.02 -11.34
C ARG A 17 -2.91 12.91 -11.78
N ARG A 18 -2.28 12.25 -10.82
CA ARG A 18 -1.30 11.18 -11.10
C ARG A 18 -1.90 9.78 -11.10
N ARG A 19 -3.16 9.61 -10.64
CA ARG A 19 -3.82 8.33 -10.44
C ARG A 19 -3.01 7.38 -9.54
N ILE A 20 -2.44 7.96 -8.48
CA ILE A 20 -1.65 7.24 -7.47
C ILE A 20 -2.43 7.22 -6.17
N PHE A 21 -2.51 6.04 -5.54
CA PHE A 21 -3.09 5.87 -4.22
C PHE A 21 -1.98 5.63 -3.20
N TYR A 22 -2.03 6.38 -2.10
CA TYR A 22 -1.05 6.31 -1.04
C TYR A 22 -1.70 5.82 0.24
N SER A 23 -1.04 4.89 0.93
CA SER A 23 -1.38 4.50 2.29
C SER A 23 -0.20 4.77 3.20
N VAL A 24 -0.42 5.60 4.21
CA VAL A 24 0.53 5.90 5.28
C VAL A 24 0.12 5.07 6.49
N VAL A 25 1.01 4.19 6.94
CA VAL A 25 0.70 3.21 8.00
C VAL A 25 1.71 3.34 9.12
N GLU A 26 1.24 3.61 10.33
CA GLU A 26 2.07 3.51 11.54
C GLU A 26 1.96 2.08 12.10
N LEU A 27 3.06 1.33 11.98
CA LEU A 27 3.15 -0.05 12.44
C LEU A 27 3.46 -0.11 13.93
N GLY A 28 2.69 -0.90 14.67
CA GLY A 28 2.97 -1.24 16.05
C GLY A 28 4.05 -2.32 16.19
N LYS A 29 4.17 -2.88 17.40
CA LYS A 29 5.14 -3.95 17.68
C LYS A 29 4.54 -5.35 17.52
N GLU A 30 3.22 -5.48 17.56
CA GLU A 30 2.47 -6.75 17.49
C GLU A 30 2.30 -7.27 16.05
N VAL A 31 3.02 -6.69 15.10
CA VAL A 31 2.99 -7.04 13.67
C VAL A 31 4.13 -7.96 13.26
N CYS A 32 4.99 -8.37 14.19
CA CYS A 32 6.21 -9.09 13.86
C CYS A 32 5.93 -10.55 13.51
N GLY A 33 6.49 -11.04 12.41
CA GLY A 33 6.53 -12.46 12.09
C GLY A 33 7.84 -13.12 12.51
N PHE A 34 8.92 -12.33 12.52
CA PHE A 34 10.24 -12.69 13.03
C PHE A 34 10.66 -11.63 14.05
N PRO A 35 11.52 -11.91 15.05
CA PRO A 35 11.94 -10.91 16.03
C PRO A 35 12.30 -9.56 15.40
N GLN A 36 11.62 -8.51 15.86
CA GLN A 36 11.76 -7.12 15.42
C GLN A 36 11.50 -6.84 13.93
N THR A 37 10.95 -7.79 13.18
CA THR A 37 10.67 -7.68 11.75
C THR A 37 9.19 -7.90 11.47
N VAL A 38 8.59 -6.94 10.77
CA VAL A 38 7.17 -6.98 10.36
C VAL A 38 6.89 -8.25 9.54
N HIS A 39 5.76 -8.88 9.81
CA HIS A 39 5.32 -10.08 9.13
C HIS A 39 5.11 -9.80 7.63
N GLY A 40 5.70 -10.64 6.77
CA GLY A 40 5.57 -10.49 5.31
C GLY A 40 4.12 -10.49 4.87
N GLY A 41 3.30 -11.40 5.39
CA GLY A 41 1.86 -11.44 5.15
C GLY A 41 1.09 -10.17 5.52
N LEU A 42 1.49 -9.44 6.58
CA LEU A 42 0.89 -8.13 6.87
C LEU A 42 1.28 -7.10 5.80
N THR A 43 2.54 -7.11 5.39
CA THR A 43 3.04 -6.22 4.34
C THR A 43 2.27 -6.47 3.03
N ALA A 44 2.08 -7.74 2.64
CA ALA A 44 1.27 -8.11 1.49
C ALA A 44 -0.20 -7.67 1.63
N ALA A 45 -0.81 -7.84 2.82
CA ALA A 45 -2.17 -7.38 3.08
C ALA A 45 -2.31 -5.85 2.95
N LEU A 46 -1.32 -5.07 3.42
CA LEU A 46 -1.35 -3.61 3.26
C LEU A 46 -1.16 -3.19 1.80
N VAL A 47 -0.34 -3.91 1.03
CA VAL A 47 -0.23 -3.68 -0.43
C VAL A 47 -1.55 -3.98 -1.14
N ASP A 48 -2.20 -5.09 -0.80
CA ASP A 48 -3.50 -5.47 -1.35
C ASP A 48 -4.58 -4.42 -1.03
N GLU A 49 -4.66 -3.97 0.23
CA GLU A 49 -5.60 -2.92 0.65
C GLU A 49 -5.35 -1.60 -0.08
N THR A 50 -4.08 -1.22 -0.28
CA THR A 50 -3.70 0.00 -1.01
C THR A 50 -4.07 -0.11 -2.51
N ALA A 51 -3.91 -1.29 -3.11
CA ALA A 51 -4.31 -1.55 -4.50
C ALA A 51 -5.84 -1.59 -4.67
N GLY A 52 -6.55 -2.20 -3.72
CA GLY A 52 -8.01 -2.18 -3.65
C GLY A 52 -8.55 -0.76 -3.51
N GLY A 53 -7.92 0.06 -2.65
CA GLY A 53 -8.22 1.48 -2.50
C GLY A 53 -8.08 2.25 -3.81
N LEU A 54 -7.02 2.02 -4.58
CA LEU A 54 -6.84 2.59 -5.92
C LEU A 54 -7.96 2.18 -6.87
N ALA A 55 -8.30 0.89 -6.92
CA ALA A 55 -9.38 0.39 -7.78
C ALA A 55 -10.73 1.03 -7.45
N VAL A 56 -11.07 1.18 -6.17
CA VAL A 56 -12.28 1.88 -5.74
C VAL A 56 -12.24 3.37 -6.08
N ALA A 57 -11.09 4.02 -5.90
CA ALA A 57 -10.92 5.44 -6.20
C ALA A 57 -11.10 5.73 -7.69
N LEU A 58 -10.50 4.92 -8.56
CA LEU A 58 -10.67 5.01 -10.02
C LEU A 58 -12.10 4.73 -10.46
N TRP A 59 -12.77 3.76 -9.83
CA TRP A 59 -14.18 3.47 -10.12
C TRP A 59 -15.06 4.67 -9.77
N ARG A 60 -14.85 5.28 -8.59
CA ARG A 60 -15.56 6.50 -8.18
C ARG A 60 -15.25 7.70 -9.09
N ALA A 61 -14.06 7.76 -9.66
CA ALA A 61 -13.66 8.78 -10.62
C ALA A 61 -14.26 8.56 -12.03
N GLY A 62 -14.91 7.41 -12.29
CA GLY A 62 -15.44 7.05 -13.61
C GLY A 62 -14.38 6.53 -14.59
N ASP A 63 -13.17 6.25 -14.11
CA ASP A 63 -12.04 5.79 -14.93
C ASP A 63 -12.08 4.26 -15.19
N LEU A 64 -13.03 3.53 -14.59
CA LEU A 64 -13.14 2.08 -14.70
C LEU A 64 -14.51 1.64 -15.22
N GLY A 65 -14.51 0.69 -16.16
CA GLY A 65 -15.71 0.13 -16.77
C GLY A 65 -16.39 -0.99 -15.96
N PHE A 66 -15.75 -1.50 -14.90
CA PHE A 66 -16.37 -2.53 -14.05
C PHE A 66 -17.23 -1.90 -12.94
N ARG A 67 -18.27 -2.63 -12.51
CA ARG A 67 -19.10 -2.27 -11.36
C ARG A 67 -18.70 -3.10 -10.13
N PRO A 68 -18.76 -2.55 -8.91
CA PRO A 68 -18.52 -3.29 -7.68
C PRO A 68 -19.42 -4.55 -7.60
N PRO A 69 -18.95 -5.63 -6.96
CA PRO A 69 -17.69 -5.75 -6.21
C PRO A 69 -16.46 -6.03 -7.09
N ALA A 70 -15.31 -5.52 -6.67
CA ALA A 70 -13.99 -5.87 -7.23
C ALA A 70 -13.27 -6.86 -6.31
N TYR A 71 -12.48 -7.75 -6.90
CA TYR A 71 -11.71 -8.76 -6.17
C TYR A 71 -10.27 -8.82 -6.68
N THR A 72 -9.32 -9.08 -5.79
CA THR A 72 -7.92 -9.33 -6.14
C THR A 72 -7.82 -10.68 -6.85
N ALA A 73 -7.52 -10.66 -8.15
CA ALA A 73 -7.36 -11.89 -8.94
C ALA A 73 -5.97 -12.54 -8.78
N ARG A 74 -4.93 -11.72 -8.58
CA ARG A 74 -3.55 -12.15 -8.35
C ARG A 74 -2.80 -11.05 -7.59
N LEU A 75 -2.06 -11.44 -6.57
CA LEU A 75 -1.14 -10.58 -5.84
C LEU A 75 0.25 -11.23 -5.87
N GLU A 76 1.25 -10.49 -6.33
CA GLU A 76 2.64 -10.90 -6.36
C GLU A 76 3.47 -9.87 -5.60
N VAL A 77 4.22 -10.32 -4.60
CA VAL A 77 4.96 -9.44 -3.69
C VAL A 77 6.40 -9.91 -3.60
N ASP A 78 7.31 -9.04 -4.02
CA ASP A 78 8.74 -9.24 -3.92
C ASP A 78 9.31 -8.50 -2.70
N TYR A 79 9.62 -9.23 -1.63
CA TYR A 79 10.22 -8.65 -0.43
C TYR A 79 11.70 -8.33 -0.65
N LYS A 80 12.02 -7.06 -0.95
CA LYS A 80 13.40 -6.63 -1.21
C LYS A 80 14.19 -6.32 0.07
N ARG A 81 13.52 -5.86 1.13
CA ARG A 81 14.14 -5.51 2.43
C ARG A 81 13.20 -5.83 3.58
N LYS A 82 13.79 -6.11 4.74
CA LYS A 82 13.04 -6.26 6.00
C LYS A 82 12.53 -4.90 6.47
N ILE A 83 11.32 -4.88 7.01
CA ILE A 83 10.73 -3.69 7.63
C ILE A 83 10.83 -3.86 9.15
N PRO A 84 11.58 -3.00 9.87
CA PRO A 84 11.60 -3.00 11.33
C PRO A 84 10.22 -2.63 11.91
N ASN A 85 9.89 -3.16 13.07
CA ASN A 85 8.65 -2.76 13.77
C ASN A 85 8.70 -1.32 14.28
N GLY A 86 7.54 -0.74 14.62
CA GLY A 86 7.47 0.63 15.15
C GLY A 86 7.72 1.73 14.12
N GLN A 87 7.79 1.38 12.83
CA GLN A 87 8.06 2.32 11.74
C GLN A 87 6.76 2.87 11.16
N ILE A 88 6.83 4.08 10.62
CA ILE A 88 5.84 4.60 9.68
C ILE A 88 6.29 4.19 8.29
N ILE A 89 5.39 3.60 7.51
CA ILE A 89 5.65 3.23 6.11
C ILE A 89 4.69 3.97 5.17
N LEU A 90 5.18 4.25 3.97
CA LEU A 90 4.38 4.71 2.84
C LEU A 90 4.27 3.58 1.82
N ILE A 91 3.06 3.31 1.37
CA ILE A 91 2.77 2.39 0.27
C ILE A 91 2.14 3.22 -0.84
N ALA A 92 2.65 3.09 -2.06
CA ALA A 92 2.16 3.81 -3.22
C ALA A 92 1.80 2.81 -4.33
N THR A 93 0.56 2.84 -4.79
CA THR A 93 0.08 2.02 -5.91
C THR A 93 -0.32 2.92 -7.07
N GLU A 94 0.02 2.50 -8.28
CA GLU A 94 -0.35 3.18 -9.51
C GLU A 94 -0.93 2.18 -10.52
N VAL A 95 -1.66 2.69 -11.51
CA VAL A 95 -2.18 1.86 -12.60
C VAL A 95 -1.09 1.66 -13.64
N GLU A 96 -0.70 0.41 -13.88
CA GLU A 96 0.18 0.07 -14.99
C GLU A 96 -0.62 -0.14 -16.28
N GLN A 97 -1.75 -0.85 -16.18
CA GLN A 97 -2.56 -1.18 -17.35
C GLN A 97 -4.03 -1.33 -16.97
N LEU A 98 -4.90 -0.68 -17.75
CA LEU A 98 -6.34 -0.90 -17.72
C LEU A 98 -6.73 -1.84 -18.86
N ALA A 99 -7.27 -2.99 -18.50
CA ALA A 99 -8.02 -3.85 -19.41
C ALA A 99 -9.50 -3.85 -18.98
N ASP A 100 -10.40 -4.06 -19.93
CA ASP A 100 -11.85 -3.87 -19.83
C ASP A 100 -12.47 -4.32 -18.48
N ARG A 101 -12.07 -5.50 -17.99
CA ARG A 101 -12.49 -6.05 -16.68
C ARG A 101 -11.36 -6.31 -15.68
N LYS A 102 -10.12 -5.87 -15.96
CA LYS A 102 -8.94 -6.14 -15.12
C LYS A 102 -8.06 -4.90 -15.01
N VAL A 103 -7.79 -4.49 -13.78
CA VAL A 103 -6.79 -3.45 -13.48
C VAL A 103 -5.51 -4.16 -13.09
N ARG A 104 -4.42 -3.89 -13.81
CA ARG A 104 -3.07 -4.21 -13.34
C ARG A 104 -2.54 -2.98 -12.61
N THR A 105 -2.37 -3.13 -11.31
CA THR A 105 -1.71 -2.12 -10.49
C THR A 105 -0.23 -2.50 -10.35
N GLY A 106 0.63 -1.53 -10.60
CA GLY A 106 2.04 -1.61 -10.28
C GLY A 106 2.32 -0.90 -8.97
N GLU A 107 3.38 -1.33 -8.30
CA GLU A 107 3.93 -0.58 -7.17
C GLU A 107 5.07 0.32 -7.68
N ARG A 108 4.87 1.65 -7.63
CA ARG A 108 5.98 2.59 -7.74
C ARG A 108 6.63 2.74 -6.37
N ARG A 109 7.48 1.76 -6.06
CA ARG A 109 8.53 1.72 -5.03
C ARG A 109 8.84 3.05 -4.34
N ARG A 110 8.23 3.32 -3.17
CA ARG A 110 8.64 4.36 -2.21
C ARG A 110 8.29 3.97 -0.77
N ALA A 111 9.10 3.10 -0.16
CA ALA A 111 9.08 2.93 1.30
C ALA A 111 9.74 4.15 1.94
N VAL A 112 8.93 5.05 2.52
CA VAL A 112 9.44 6.13 3.39
C VAL A 112 9.63 5.55 4.77
N ALA A 113 10.87 5.55 5.25
CA ALA A 113 11.21 5.31 6.63
C ALA A 113 12.15 6.41 7.10
N LYS A 114 11.58 7.48 7.69
CA LYS A 114 11.99 8.09 8.97
C LYS A 114 11.43 9.50 9.13
N GLY A 115 11.28 9.88 10.40
CA GLY A 115 10.99 11.24 10.81
C GLY A 115 11.97 12.27 10.22
N ALA A 116 11.47 13.50 10.21
CA ALA A 116 12.12 14.74 9.78
C ALA A 116 12.31 14.90 8.26
N THR A 117 11.42 15.71 7.68
CA THR A 117 11.68 16.68 6.59
C THR A 117 12.63 16.24 5.47
N GLY A 118 12.06 15.73 4.36
CA GLY A 118 12.77 15.53 3.10
C GLY A 118 12.20 14.37 2.28
N PHE A 119 11.52 14.67 1.18
CA PHE A 119 11.05 13.67 0.23
C PHE A 119 12.25 13.18 -0.61
N ASP A 120 12.82 12.03 -0.26
CA ASP A 120 13.29 11.05 -1.24
C ASP A 120 13.56 9.69 -0.59
N CYS A 121 13.01 8.62 -1.18
CA CYS A 121 13.50 7.26 -0.98
C CYS A 121 13.10 6.39 -2.18
N ALA A 122 14.02 6.29 -3.14
CA ALA A 122 14.06 5.22 -4.13
C ALA A 122 14.58 3.93 -3.44
N VAL A 123 13.75 3.37 -2.54
CA VAL A 123 13.99 2.09 -1.86
C VAL A 123 15.37 1.95 -1.20
N CYS A 124 16.06 3.03 -0.81
CA CYS A 124 17.46 3.14 -0.33
C CYS A 124 18.56 2.99 -1.41
N ALA A 125 18.94 4.11 -2.02
CA ALA A 125 20.33 4.42 -2.34
C ALA A 125 21.02 4.96 -1.07
#